data_AF-A0A7J6EWC5-F1
#
_entry.id   AF-A0A7J6EWC5-F1
#
_cell.length_a   1.000
_cell.length_b   1.000
_cell.length_c   1.000
_cell.angle_alpha   90.00
_cell.angle_beta   90.00
_cell.angle_gamma   90.00
#
_symmetry.space_group_name_H-M   'P 1'
#
loop_
_entity.id
_entity.type
_entity.pdbx_description
1 polymer ?
#
loop_
_entity_poly.entity_id
_entity_poly.type
_entity_poly.pdbx_seq_one_letter_code
_entity_poly.pdbx_strand_id
1 'polypeptide(L)'
;MDTKPTEISSSKMFGGFNKRYKHFSPTLGCSMTFHIYFPPSPQSLSKKFPVLYWLSGLTCSDENFITKSGAQRAASSESVALIVPDTSP
;
A
#
# COMPACT_ATOMS: atom_id res chain seq x y z
N MET A 1 0.83 -17.05 15.88
CA MET A 1 1.72 -16.03 15.31
C MET A 1 0.89 -14.76 15.13
N ASP A 2 1.42 -13.60 15.48
CA ASP A 2 0.67 -12.34 15.36
C ASP A 2 0.45 -12.01 13.87
N THR A 3 -0.81 -12.00 13.43
CA THR A 3 -1.20 -11.68 12.05
C THR A 3 -1.40 -10.19 11.84
N LYS A 4 -1.30 -9.38 12.91
CA LYS A 4 -1.46 -7.93 12.83
C LYS A 4 -0.29 -7.32 12.04
N PRO A 5 -0.54 -6.47 11.03
CA PRO A 5 0.53 -5.80 10.32
C PRO A 5 1.31 -4.84 11.22
N THR A 6 2.63 -4.88 11.13
CA THR A 6 3.56 -3.93 11.76
C THR A 6 4.12 -2.97 10.71
N GLU A 7 4.11 -1.67 11.02
CA GLU A 7 4.61 -0.63 10.12
C GLU A 7 6.14 -0.68 10.08
N ILE A 8 6.72 -0.74 8.88
CA ILE A 8 8.18 -0.75 8.63
C ILE A 8 8.67 0.66 8.32
N SER A 9 7.93 1.39 7.50
CA SER A 9 8.30 2.74 7.07
C SER A 9 7.07 3.57 6.68
N SER A 10 7.23 4.89 6.70
CA SER A 10 6.20 5.87 6.33
C SER A 10 6.86 7.10 5.70
N SER A 11 6.36 7.52 4.53
CA SER A 11 6.81 8.72 3.82
C SER A 11 5.63 9.54 3.32
N LYS A 12 5.70 10.87 3.48
CA LYS A 12 4.63 11.78 3.06
C LYS A 12 4.73 12.05 1.55
N MET A 13 3.60 11.97 0.83
CA MET A 13 3.57 12.19 -0.61
C MET A 13 2.20 12.69 -1.09
N PHE A 14 2.17 13.80 -1.84
CA PHE A 14 0.96 14.43 -2.38
C PHE A 14 -0.19 14.58 -1.36
N GLY A 15 0.11 15.04 -0.15
CA GLY A 15 -0.88 15.22 0.93
C GLY A 15 -1.27 13.93 1.67
N GLY A 16 -0.88 12.76 1.15
CA GLY A 16 -1.06 11.44 1.76
C GLY A 16 0.25 10.83 2.28
N PHE A 17 0.25 9.51 2.49
CA PHE A 17 1.40 8.75 2.98
C PHE A 17 1.58 7.43 2.23
N ASN A 18 2.79 7.14 1.75
CA ASN A 18 3.20 5.79 1.42
C ASN A 18 3.67 5.10 2.71
N LYS A 19 3.05 3.99 3.06
CA LYS A 19 3.38 3.21 4.25
C LYS A 19 3.68 1.78 3.87
N ARG A 20 4.74 1.22 4.44
CA ARG A 20 5.14 -0.17 4.25
C ARG A 20 4.84 -0.98 5.50
N TYR A 21 4.30 -2.18 5.32
CA TYR A 21 3.92 -3.06 6.41
C TYR A 21 4.51 -4.45 6.22
N LYS A 22 4.69 -5.15 7.35
CA LYS A 22 5.03 -6.58 7.41
C LYS A 22 3.98 -7.32 8.22
N HIS A 23 3.57 -8.49 7.76
CA HIS A 23 2.71 -9.39 8.53
C HIS A 23 3.07 -10.86 8.27
N PHE A 24 2.62 -11.77 9.13
CA PHE A 24 2.62 -13.20 8.82
C PHE A 24 1.38 -13.54 7.99
N SER A 25 1.54 -14.22 6.85
CA SER A 25 0.45 -14.69 5.99
C SER A 25 0.17 -16.16 6.29
N PRO A 26 -0.98 -16.51 6.91
CA PRO A 26 -1.33 -17.91 7.16
C PRO A 26 -1.51 -18.71 5.86
N THR A 27 -1.99 -18.06 4.79
CA THR A 27 -2.22 -18.70 3.49
C THR A 27 -0.91 -19.06 2.78
N LEU A 28 0.14 -18.24 2.95
CA LEU A 28 1.44 -18.47 2.31
C LEU A 28 2.45 -19.16 3.25
N GLY A 29 2.18 -19.20 4.56
CA GLY A 29 3.04 -19.82 5.56
C GLY A 29 4.32 -19.04 5.87
N CYS A 30 4.44 -17.79 5.42
CA CYS A 30 5.64 -16.96 5.57
C CYS A 30 5.29 -15.51 5.96
N SER A 31 6.32 -14.69 6.20
CA SER A 31 6.13 -13.27 6.45
C SER A 31 6.19 -12.46 5.16
N MET A 32 5.14 -11.68 4.91
CA MET A 32 4.98 -10.88 3.70
C MET A 32 5.11 -9.39 3.98
N THR A 33 5.57 -8.64 2.97
CA THR A 33 5.52 -7.18 2.94
C THR A 33 4.51 -6.68 1.92
N PHE A 34 3.91 -5.53 2.21
CA PHE A 34 3.06 -4.81 1.27
C PHE A 34 3.15 -3.30 1.53
N HIS A 35 2.87 -2.52 0.50
CA HIS A 35 2.72 -1.07 0.60
C HIS A 35 1.27 -0.65 0.53
N ILE A 36 0.95 0.43 1.25
CA ILE A 36 -0.29 1.19 1.09
C ILE A 36 0.05 2.65 0.82
N TYR A 37 -0.53 3.22 -0.24
CA TYR A 37 -0.68 4.68 -0.31
C TYR A 37 -2.02 5.07 0.32
N PHE A 38 -1.95 5.82 1.41
CA PHE A 38 -3.10 6.47 2.02
C PHE A 38 -3.25 7.88 1.42
N PRO A 39 -4.31 8.16 0.64
CA PRO A 39 -4.58 9.51 0.17
C PRO A 39 -4.92 10.44 1.35
N PRO A 40 -4.86 11.77 1.15
CA PRO A 40 -5.38 12.71 2.15
C PRO A 40 -6.84 12.37 2.50
N SER A 41 -7.21 12.55 3.77
CA SER A 41 -8.56 12.23 4.24
C SER A 41 -9.63 12.89 3.35
N PRO A 42 -10.68 12.16 2.94
CA PRO A 42 -11.75 12.75 2.14
C PRO A 42 -12.48 13.74 3.03
N GLN A 43 -13.02 14.81 2.44
CA GLN A 43 -13.82 15.79 3.18
C GLN A 43 -15.19 15.22 3.64
N SER A 44 -15.57 14.03 3.16
CA SER A 44 -16.84 13.36 3.47
C SER A 44 -16.85 12.67 4.85
N LEU A 45 -18.02 12.67 5.49
CA LEU A 45 -18.28 12.05 6.81
C LEU A 45 -17.97 10.54 6.86
N SER A 46 -18.02 9.85 5.72
CA SER A 46 -17.59 8.44 5.63
C SER A 46 -16.07 8.40 5.42
N LYS A 47 -15.31 8.12 6.49
CA LYS A 47 -13.84 8.02 6.49
C LYS A 47 -13.26 6.82 5.70
N LYS A 48 -13.99 6.28 4.73
CA LYS A 48 -13.57 5.12 3.94
C LYS A 48 -13.11 5.57 2.56
N PHE A 49 -12.07 4.93 2.06
CA PHE A 49 -11.56 5.14 0.71
C PHE A 49 -11.93 3.94 -0.18
N PRO A 50 -12.23 4.15 -1.48
CA PRO A 50 -12.07 3.08 -2.45
C PRO A 50 -10.61 2.59 -2.46
N VAL A 51 -10.43 1.30 -2.72
CA VAL A 51 -9.13 0.64 -2.68
C VAL A 51 -8.84 -0.01 -4.03
N LEU A 52 -7.68 0.30 -4.61
CA LEU A 52 -7.15 -0.35 -5.80
C LEU A 52 -5.97 -1.25 -5.40
N TYR A 53 -6.06 -2.53 -5.76
CA TYR A 53 -4.93 -3.47 -5.64
C TYR A 53 -4.13 -3.46 -6.93
N TRP A 54 -2.83 -3.22 -6.83
CA TRP A 54 -1.90 -3.30 -7.95
C TRP A 54 -1.05 -4.56 -7.83
N LEU A 55 -1.12 -5.44 -8.83
CA LEU A 55 -0.33 -6.66 -8.90
C LEU A 55 0.85 -6.44 -9.83
N SER A 56 2.06 -6.35 -9.26
CA SER A 56 3.28 -6.14 -10.02
C SER A 56 3.68 -7.39 -10.82
N GLY A 57 4.51 -7.19 -11.85
CA GLY A 57 5.02 -8.27 -12.70
C GLY A 57 6.22 -9.03 -12.10
N LEU A 58 6.79 -9.93 -12.90
CA LEU A 58 7.95 -10.74 -12.53
C LEU A 58 9.12 -9.87 -12.02
N THR A 59 9.87 -10.35 -11.03
CA THR A 59 11.02 -9.70 -10.38
C THR A 59 10.72 -8.41 -9.60
N CYS A 60 9.46 -8.00 -9.48
CA CYS A 60 9.10 -6.81 -8.71
C CYS A 60 8.91 -7.12 -7.22
N SER A 61 9.24 -6.16 -6.36
CA SER A 61 8.78 -6.14 -4.97
C SER A 61 7.56 -5.21 -4.79
N ASP A 62 7.11 -5.07 -3.55
CA ASP A 62 6.10 -4.08 -3.13
C ASP A 62 6.54 -2.61 -3.37
N GLU A 63 7.83 -2.36 -3.57
CA GLU A 63 8.40 -1.01 -3.75
C GLU A 63 8.36 -0.51 -5.19
N ASN A 64 8.47 -1.40 -6.19
CA ASN A 64 8.64 -1.01 -7.59
C ASN A 64 7.57 -0.03 -8.07
N PHE A 65 6.30 -0.36 -7.84
CA PHE A 65 5.18 0.46 -8.27
C PHE A 65 5.11 1.78 -7.50
N ILE A 66 5.29 1.74 -6.18
CA ILE A 66 5.24 2.93 -5.32
C ILE A 66 6.31 3.94 -5.73
N THR A 67 7.54 3.51 -6.01
CA THR A 67 8.63 4.45 -6.31
C THR A 67 8.60 4.93 -7.76
N LYS A 68 8.16 4.12 -8.72
CA LYS A 68 8.40 4.38 -10.16
C LYS A 68 7.16 4.79 -10.96
N SER A 69 5.94 4.52 -10.48
CA SER A 69 4.71 4.75 -11.29
C SER A 69 4.24 6.21 -11.33
N GLY A 70 4.52 6.99 -10.29
CA GLY A 70 3.92 8.32 -10.10
C GLY A 70 2.42 8.30 -9.79
N ALA A 71 1.83 7.12 -9.52
CA ALA A 71 0.38 6.95 -9.35
C ALA A 71 -0.21 7.71 -8.16
N GLN A 72 0.60 8.02 -7.13
CA GLN A 72 0.14 8.69 -5.92
C GLN A 72 -0.48 10.06 -6.19
N ARG A 73 -0.02 10.78 -7.24
CA ARG A 73 -0.60 12.06 -7.60
C ARG A 73 -2.08 11.91 -8.00
N ALA A 74 -2.37 10.95 -8.88
CA ALA A 74 -3.72 10.67 -9.33
C ALA A 74 -4.57 10.05 -8.20
N ALA A 75 -4.00 9.12 -7.45
CA ALA A 75 -4.69 8.51 -6.30
C ALA A 75 -5.08 9.53 -5.23
N SER A 76 -4.25 10.55 -5.00
CA SER A 76 -4.56 11.66 -4.09
C SER A 76 -5.74 12.49 -4.58
N SER A 77 -5.74 12.89 -5.86
CA SER A 77 -6.83 13.70 -6.44
C SER A 77 -8.17 12.95 -6.48
N GLU A 78 -8.12 11.65 -6.72
CA GLU A 78 -9.33 10.79 -6.79
C GLU A 78 -9.71 10.19 -5.42
N SER A 79 -8.96 10.48 -4.35
CA SER A 79 -9.17 9.90 -3.01
C SER A 79 -9.19 8.36 -2.99
N VAL A 80 -8.32 7.72 -3.77
CA VAL A 80 -8.18 6.26 -3.88
C VAL A 80 -6.96 5.78 -3.08
N ALA A 81 -7.15 4.75 -2.24
CA ALA A 81 -6.04 4.06 -1.61
C ALA A 81 -5.44 3.02 -2.56
N LEU A 82 -4.11 2.91 -2.59
CA LEU A 82 -3.40 1.92 -3.39
C LEU A 82 -2.83 0.86 -2.46
N ILE A 83 -3.03 -0.42 -2.77
CA ILE A 83 -2.38 -1.54 -2.08
C ILE A 83 -1.49 -2.29 -3.07
N VAL A 84 -0.24 -2.48 -2.70
CA VAL A 84 0.79 -3.13 -3.53
C VAL A 84 1.42 -4.27 -2.73
N PRO A 85 0.95 -5.51 -2.89
CA PRO A 85 1.61 -6.68 -2.30
C PRO A 85 2.95 -6.98 -2.99
N ASP A 86 3.83 -7.65 -2.26
CA ASP A 86 5.03 -8.27 -2.84
C ASP A 86 4.64 -9.44 -3.77
N THR A 87 5.51 -9.79 -4.71
CA THR A 87 5.32 -10.90 -5.66
C THR A 87 6.09 -12.16 -5.28
N SER A 88 6.96 -12.09 -4.26
CA SER A 88 7.83 -13.20 -3.83
C SER A 88 7.64 -13.53 -2.35
N PRO A 89 6.91 -14.60 -2.01
CA PRO A 89 6.81 -15.11 -0.64
C PRO A 89 8.08 -15.78 -0.10
#